data_AF-A0A7W0SCR1-F1
#
_entry.id   AF-A0A7W0SCR1-F1
#
_cell.length_a   1.000
_cell.length_b   1.000
_cell.length_c   1.000
_cell.angle_alpha   90.00
_cell.angle_beta   90.00
_cell.angle_gamma   90.00
#
_symmetry.space_group_name_H-M   'P 1'
#
loop_
_entity.id
_entity.type
_entity.pdbx_description
1 polymer ?
#
loop_
_entity_poly.entity_id
_entity_poly.type
_entity_poly.pdbx_seq_one_letter_code
_entity_poly.pdbx_strand_id
1 'polypeptide(L)'
;AKNAQAGNGRSRALVLVTDGEDRESGAKLDDVLKFLKEQNIRVFVIALADGKVFTKLIDRLTKETGGKKVTPRTTAAIAAAAVEISLAIRTK
;
A
#
# COMPACT_ATOMS: atom_id res chain seq x y z
N ALA A 1 22.85 2.89 -16.29
CA ALA A 1 22.66 3.38 -14.90
C ALA A 1 22.50 2.18 -13.96
N LYS A 2 23.46 1.93 -13.06
CA LYS A 2 23.44 0.80 -12.11
C LYS A 2 22.81 1.26 -10.78
N ASN A 3 21.50 1.09 -10.64
CA ASN A 3 20.78 1.28 -9.35
C ASN A 3 20.15 -0.04 -8.87
N ALA A 4 20.89 -1.14 -8.95
CA ALA A 4 20.52 -2.39 -8.29
C ALA A 4 21.60 -2.72 -7.27
N GLN A 5 21.73 -1.88 -6.23
CA GLN A 5 22.26 -2.40 -4.98
C GLN A 5 21.16 -3.27 -4.38
N ALA A 6 21.36 -4.58 -4.44
CA ALA A 6 20.63 -5.55 -3.65
C ALA A 6 20.83 -5.19 -2.18
N GLY A 7 19.93 -4.37 -1.65
CA GLY A 7 19.99 -3.87 -0.28
C GLY A 7 19.86 -5.05 0.67
N ASN A 8 20.97 -5.45 1.27
CA ASN A 8 21.07 -6.37 2.39
C ASN A 8 19.93 -6.10 3.41
N GLY A 9 18.94 -6.98 3.47
CA GLY A 9 17.97 -7.09 4.57
C GLY A 9 17.06 -5.89 4.89
N ARG A 10 17.05 -4.81 4.08
CA ARG A 10 16.24 -3.62 4.39
C ARG A 10 14.80 -3.81 3.89
N SER A 11 13.87 -3.98 4.83
CA SER A 11 12.42 -4.02 4.54
C SER A 11 12.01 -2.74 3.81
N ARG A 12 11.38 -2.89 2.64
CA ARG A 12 10.85 -1.76 1.84
C ARG A 12 9.38 -1.58 2.18
N ALA A 13 8.92 -0.33 2.20
CA ALA A 13 7.52 0.01 2.38
C ALA A 13 7.07 0.92 1.25
N LEU A 14 5.87 0.68 0.74
CA LEU A 14 5.16 1.55 -0.21
C LEU A 14 3.91 2.07 0.49
N VAL A 15 3.73 3.40 0.51
CA VAL A 15 2.46 4.01 0.93
C VAL A 15 1.70 4.41 -0.33
N LEU A 16 0.52 3.81 -0.53
CA LEU A 16 -0.39 4.09 -1.62
C LEU A 16 -1.55 4.95 -1.10
N VAL A 17 -1.83 6.06 -1.77
CA VAL A 17 -3.01 6.89 -1.53
C VAL A 17 -3.92 6.78 -2.75
N THR A 18 -5.17 6.36 -2.56
CA THR A 18 -6.09 6.03 -3.66
C THR A 18 -7.56 6.07 -3.20
N ASP A 19 -8.51 6.18 -4.12
CA ASP A 19 -9.94 5.95 -3.87
C ASP A 19 -10.34 4.46 -3.90
N GLY A 20 -9.42 3.60 -4.35
CA GLY A 20 -9.52 2.14 -4.37
C GLY A 20 -10.00 1.54 -5.68
N GLU A 21 -10.33 2.36 -6.67
CA GLU A 21 -10.78 1.85 -7.96
C GLU A 21 -9.62 1.69 -8.95
N ASP A 22 -9.53 0.52 -9.57
CA ASP A 22 -8.59 0.23 -10.64
C ASP A 22 -9.38 -0.09 -11.90
N ARG A 23 -9.31 0.78 -12.91
CA ARG A 23 -10.18 0.73 -14.10
C ARG A 23 -9.45 0.27 -15.36
N GLU A 24 -8.30 0.87 -15.66
CA GLU A 24 -7.59 0.69 -16.93
C GLU A 24 -6.09 0.42 -16.74
N SER A 25 -5.72 -0.27 -15.66
CA SER A 25 -4.31 -0.66 -15.47
C SER A 25 -3.84 -1.67 -16.51
N GLY A 26 -2.68 -1.39 -17.11
CA GLY A 26 -2.04 -2.32 -18.06
C GLY A 26 -1.38 -3.54 -17.40
N ALA A 27 -1.23 -3.54 -16.07
CA ALA A 27 -0.68 -4.67 -15.31
C ALA A 27 -1.78 -5.40 -14.55
N LYS A 28 -1.70 -6.73 -14.49
CA LYS A 28 -2.62 -7.53 -13.69
C LYS A 28 -2.19 -7.49 -12.22
N LEU A 29 -3.18 -7.49 -11.31
CA LEU A 29 -2.92 -7.46 -9.87
C LEU A 29 -2.01 -8.61 -9.41
N ASP A 30 -2.15 -9.81 -9.97
CA ASP A 30 -1.32 -10.96 -9.58
C ASP A 30 0.17 -10.76 -9.95
N ASP A 31 0.45 -10.13 -11.08
CA ASP A 31 1.83 -9.80 -11.50
C ASP A 31 2.43 -8.74 -10.58
N VAL A 32 1.64 -7.73 -10.20
CA VAL A 32 2.04 -6.70 -9.23
C VAL A 32 2.34 -7.32 -7.87
N LEU A 33 1.46 -8.20 -7.37
CA LEU A 33 1.63 -8.87 -6.08
C LEU A 33 2.86 -9.77 -6.06
N LYS A 34 3.11 -10.50 -7.16
CA LYS A 34 4.33 -11.30 -7.33
C LYS A 34 5.57 -10.43 -7.22
N PHE A 35 5.62 -9.33 -7.98
CA PHE A 35 6.75 -8.40 -7.94
C PHE A 35 6.98 -7.82 -6.54
N LEU A 36 5.92 -7.35 -5.87
CA LEU A 36 6.03 -6.77 -4.52
C LEU A 36 6.60 -7.77 -3.50
N LYS A 37 6.16 -9.04 -3.56
CA LYS A 37 6.67 -10.11 -2.69
C LYS A 37 8.14 -10.42 -2.98
N GLU A 38 8.50 -10.59 -4.25
CA GLU A 38 9.89 -10.84 -4.67
C GLU A 38 10.84 -9.71 -4.25
N GLN A 39 10.34 -8.47 -4.24
CA GLN A 39 11.10 -7.30 -3.81
C GLN A 39 11.02 -7.02 -2.29
N ASN A 40 10.32 -7.86 -1.52
CA ASN A 40 10.08 -7.68 -0.08
C ASN A 40 9.53 -6.28 0.27
N ILE A 41 8.53 -5.84 -0.50
CA ILE A 41 7.84 -4.56 -0.33
C ILE A 41 6.49 -4.79 0.36
N ARG A 42 6.30 -4.17 1.52
CA ARG A 42 5.00 -4.12 2.20
C ARG A 42 4.20 -2.93 1.72
N VAL A 43 2.93 -3.12 1.37
CA VAL A 43 2.06 -2.04 0.86
C VAL A 43 1.10 -1.57 1.94
N PHE A 44 1.19 -0.29 2.26
CA PHE A 44 0.31 0.40 3.19
C PHE A 44 -0.60 1.33 2.40
N VAL A 45 -1.89 1.38 2.73
CA VAL A 45 -2.87 2.13 1.93
C VAL A 45 -3.60 3.15 2.79
N ILE A 46 -3.65 4.40 2.32
CA ILE A 46 -4.58 5.41 2.80
C ILE A 46 -5.67 5.56 1.72
N ALA A 47 -6.85 5.01 1.99
CA ALA A 47 -7.96 5.08 1.04
C ALA A 47 -8.84 6.31 1.30
N LEU A 48 -8.94 7.19 0.30
CA LEU A 48 -9.67 8.45 0.35
C LEU A 48 -10.86 8.39 -0.60
N ALA A 49 -12.08 8.37 -0.07
CA ALA A 49 -13.28 8.45 -0.89
C ALA A 49 -14.40 9.18 -0.11
N ASP A 50 -15.12 10.06 -0.79
CA ASP A 50 -16.30 10.72 -0.23
C ASP A 50 -17.47 9.74 -0.02
N GLY A 51 -17.45 8.60 -0.74
CA GLY A 51 -18.45 7.55 -0.67
C GLY A 51 -17.90 6.20 -0.23
N LYS A 52 -18.23 5.15 -1.00
CA LYS A 52 -17.75 3.79 -0.74
C LYS A 52 -16.37 3.61 -1.37
N VAL A 53 -15.40 3.21 -0.57
CA VAL A 53 -14.09 2.77 -1.05
C VAL A 53 -14.23 1.40 -1.71
N PHE A 54 -13.68 1.23 -2.91
CA PHE A 54 -13.57 -0.09 -3.53
C PHE A 54 -12.40 -0.85 -2.90
N THR A 55 -12.71 -1.71 -1.93
CA THR A 55 -11.64 -2.31 -1.11
C THR A 55 -11.01 -3.56 -1.71
N LYS A 56 -11.58 -4.20 -2.73
CA LYS A 56 -11.12 -5.52 -3.19
C LYS A 56 -9.63 -5.53 -3.59
N LEU A 57 -9.18 -4.54 -4.36
CA LEU A 57 -7.78 -4.38 -4.73
C LEU A 57 -6.91 -4.09 -3.50
N ILE A 58 -7.33 -3.10 -2.70
CA ILE A 58 -6.65 -2.66 -1.48
C ILE A 58 -6.44 -3.84 -0.51
N ASP A 59 -7.50 -4.61 -0.28
CA ASP A 59 -7.52 -5.75 0.65
C ASP A 59 -6.52 -6.80 0.24
N ARG A 60 -6.45 -7.10 -1.07
CA ARG A 60 -5.45 -8.03 -1.61
C ARG A 60 -4.04 -7.47 -1.46
N LEU A 61 -3.81 -6.21 -1.84
CA LEU A 61 -2.50 -5.56 -1.70
C LEU A 61 -2.00 -5.62 -0.26
N THR A 62 -2.79 -5.19 0.72
CA THR A 62 -2.33 -5.14 2.12
C THR A 62 -2.20 -6.53 2.73
N LYS A 63 -3.15 -7.44 2.46
CA LYS A 63 -3.11 -8.81 3.02
C LYS A 63 -1.91 -9.60 2.49
N GLU A 64 -1.69 -9.56 1.19
CA GLU A 64 -0.68 -10.41 0.54
C GLU A 64 0.74 -9.86 0.69
N THR A 65 0.89 -8.57 1.00
CA THR A 65 2.20 -7.94 1.21
C THR A 65 2.51 -7.71 2.71
N GLY A 66 1.61 -8.07 3.62
CA GLY A 66 1.80 -7.87 5.06
C GLY A 66 1.77 -6.41 5.50
N GLY A 67 1.03 -5.57 4.78
CA GLY A 67 0.84 -4.17 5.12
C GLY A 67 -0.51 -3.89 5.78
N LYS A 68 -0.92 -2.62 5.80
CA LYS A 68 -2.14 -2.16 6.49
C LYS A 68 -2.88 -1.11 5.67
N LYS A 69 -4.21 -1.09 5.76
CA LYS A 69 -5.04 -0.02 5.18
C LYS A 69 -5.66 0.84 6.29
N VAL A 70 -5.85 2.11 6.00
CA VAL A 70 -6.64 3.07 6.76
C VAL A 70 -7.59 3.80 5.80
N THR A 71 -8.81 4.09 6.25
CA THR A 71 -9.87 4.68 5.42
C THR A 71 -10.45 5.91 6.13
N PRO A 72 -9.69 7.02 6.20
CA PRO A 72 -10.19 8.24 6.85
C PRO A 72 -11.44 8.75 6.12
N ARG A 73 -12.46 9.10 6.91
CA ARG A 73 -13.77 9.59 6.41
C ARG A 73 -13.86 11.10 6.28
N THR A 74 -12.87 11.81 6.84
CA THR A 74 -12.81 13.27 6.84
C THR A 74 -11.39 13.72 6.57
N THR A 75 -11.24 14.92 6.01
CA THR A 75 -9.93 15.53 5.76
C THR A 75 -9.13 15.70 7.06
N ALA A 76 -9.80 16.03 8.16
CA ALA A 76 -9.20 16.14 9.49
C ALA A 76 -8.55 14.82 9.98
N ALA A 77 -9.05 13.66 9.54
CA ALA A 77 -8.54 12.35 9.94
C ALA A 77 -7.30 11.90 9.14
N ILE A 78 -6.92 12.61 8.06
CA ILE A 78 -5.79 12.23 7.20
C ILE A 78 -4.47 12.26 7.96
N ALA A 79 -4.26 13.27 8.80
CA ALA A 79 -3.04 13.37 9.62
C ALA A 79 -2.90 12.18 10.59
N ALA A 80 -4.00 11.78 11.24
CA ALA A 80 -4.03 10.61 12.11
C ALA A 80 -3.75 9.31 11.33
N ALA A 81 -4.34 9.17 10.13
CA ALA A 81 -4.08 8.03 9.24
C ALA A 81 -2.61 7.92 8.84
N ALA A 82 -1.94 9.04 8.54
CA ALA A 82 -0.52 9.07 8.21
C ALA A 82 0.36 8.65 9.42
N VAL A 83 0.00 9.08 10.64
CA VAL A 83 0.68 8.64 11.87
C VAL A 83 0.52 7.13 12.07
N GLU A 84 -0.69 6.61 11.91
CA GLU A 84 -0.97 5.18 12.06
C GLU A 84 -0.17 4.32 11.06
N ILE A 85 -0.14 4.71 9.78
CA ILE A 85 0.68 4.01 8.77
C ILE A 85 2.17 4.12 9.11
N SER A 86 2.64 5.28 9.56
CA SER A 86 4.04 5.48 9.94
C SER A 86 4.47 4.58 11.10
N LEU A 87 3.58 4.35 12.08
CA LEU A 87 3.81 3.38 13.16
C LEU A 87 3.80 1.95 12.63
N ALA A 88 2.82 1.60 11.79
CA ALA A 88 2.69 0.26 11.21
C ALA A 88 3.90 -0.14 10.34
N ILE A 89 4.53 0.82 9.66
CA ILE A 89 5.78 0.59 8.91
C ILE A 89 6.92 0.18 9.84
N ARG A 90 7.00 0.75 11.05
CA ARG A 90 8.07 0.49 12.02
C ARG A 90 7.93 -0.88 12.68
N THR A 91 6.71 -1.35 12.85
CA THR A 91 6.40 -2.68 13.39
C THR A 91 6.50 -3.73 12.27
N LYS A 92 7.29 -4.78 12.48
CA LYS A 92 7.34 -5.94 11.58
C LYS A 92 6.29 -6.97 11.99
#